data_AF-A0A835LJP6-F1
#
_entry.id   AF-A0A835LJP6-F1
#
_cell.length_a   1.000
_cell.length_b   1.000
_cell.length_c   1.000
_cell.angle_alpha   90.00
_cell.angle_beta   90.00
_cell.angle_gamma   90.00
#
_symmetry.space_group_name_H-M   'P 1'
#
loop_
_entity.id
_entity.type
_entity.pdbx_description
1 polymer ?
#
loop_
_entity_poly.entity_id
_entity_poly.type
_entity_poly.pdbx_seq_one_letter_code
_entity_poly.pdbx_strand_id
1 'polypeptide(L)'
;KEDKTFQATTWQIVFNLDKVEQNQTYTLRVALASTTVVELQVRVNDPKANPPLFSSGVIGKDNSIVRHGIHGLYWLFNADVPGAQLVEGKNTVFLTQPQAHTSWQEIMYDYIRLEGPPSSGLKNIANEYFEWMKRKCLMESEQHTRSEQSCSPSRPSEVQYANEDTSHSPADSDMDMEGRCLYRN
;
A
#
# COMPACT_ATOMS: atom_id res chain seq x y z
N LYS A 1 28.61 -41.71 -0.08
CA LYS A 1 28.35 -40.34 0.41
C LYS A 1 27.62 -39.64 -0.71
N GLU A 2 26.31 -39.46 -0.59
CA GLU A 2 25.53 -38.67 -1.56
C GLU A 2 25.63 -37.21 -1.13
N ASP A 3 26.26 -36.40 -1.96
CA ASP A 3 26.26 -34.95 -1.80
C ASP A 3 24.81 -34.48 -2.00
N LYS A 4 24.12 -34.14 -0.90
CA LYS A 4 22.76 -33.60 -0.91
C LYS A 4 22.78 -32.18 -1.48
N THR A 5 22.98 -32.05 -2.79
CA THR A 5 22.88 -30.79 -3.52
C THR A 5 21.40 -30.48 -3.72
N PHE A 6 20.86 -29.52 -2.97
CA PHE A 6 19.50 -29.04 -3.20
C PHE A 6 19.47 -28.25 -4.51
N GLN A 7 18.48 -28.51 -5.37
CA GLN A 7 18.37 -27.86 -6.67
C GLN A 7 17.54 -26.57 -6.59
N ALA A 8 17.88 -25.62 -7.45
CA ALA A 8 17.06 -24.43 -7.68
C ALA A 8 15.65 -24.83 -8.15
N THR A 9 14.62 -24.22 -7.56
CA THR A 9 13.23 -24.49 -7.93
C THR A 9 12.71 -23.36 -8.80
N THR A 10 12.04 -23.69 -9.90
CA THR A 10 11.36 -22.72 -10.75
C THR A 10 9.91 -23.10 -10.95
N TRP A 11 9.00 -22.24 -10.51
CA TRP A 11 7.56 -22.35 -10.76
C TRP A 11 7.19 -21.58 -12.02
N GLN A 12 6.23 -22.12 -12.78
CA GLN A 12 5.76 -21.52 -14.02
C GLN A 12 4.27 -21.21 -13.89
N ILE A 13 3.92 -19.95 -14.16
CA ILE A 13 2.54 -19.49 -14.20
C ILE A 13 2.22 -19.16 -15.64
N VAL A 14 1.41 -20.00 -16.26
CA VAL A 14 1.00 -19.85 -17.66
C VAL A 14 -0.38 -19.20 -17.71
N PHE A 15 -0.52 -18.14 -18.49
CA PHE A 15 -1.77 -17.41 -18.64
C PHE A 15 -1.91 -16.83 -20.05
N ASN A 16 -3.13 -16.51 -20.46
CA ASN A 16 -3.41 -15.89 -21.75
C ASN A 16 -3.85 -14.42 -21.55
N LEU A 17 -3.44 -13.54 -22.47
CA LEU A 17 -3.88 -12.15 -22.55
C LEU A 17 -4.53 -11.89 -23.90
N ASP A 18 -5.76 -11.38 -23.92
CA ASP A 18 -6.47 -11.09 -25.17
C ASP A 18 -5.93 -9.84 -25.89
N LYS A 19 -5.47 -8.85 -25.11
CA LYS A 19 -4.92 -7.59 -25.61
C LYS A 19 -3.76 -7.14 -24.74
N VAL A 20 -2.70 -6.63 -25.36
CA VAL A 20 -1.52 -6.11 -24.67
C VAL A 20 -1.23 -4.67 -25.09
N GLU A 21 -1.12 -3.78 -24.11
CA GLU A 21 -0.68 -2.39 -24.32
C GLU A 21 0.84 -2.33 -24.28
N GLN A 22 1.49 -2.55 -25.43
CA GLN A 22 2.95 -2.71 -25.53
C GLN A 22 3.77 -1.52 -25.00
N ASN A 23 3.21 -0.31 -25.07
CA ASN A 23 3.86 0.94 -24.65
C ASN A 23 3.61 1.30 -23.18
N GLN A 24 2.97 0.42 -22.42
CA GLN A 24 2.64 0.67 -21.02
C GLN A 24 3.31 -0.33 -20.09
N THR A 25 3.32 -0.03 -18.80
CA THR A 25 3.89 -0.89 -17.77
C THR A 25 2.77 -1.52 -16.94
N TYR A 26 2.82 -2.84 -16.85
CA TYR A 26 1.97 -3.66 -15.99
C TYR A 26 2.64 -3.83 -14.64
N THR A 27 1.87 -4.08 -13.59
CA THR A 27 2.41 -4.30 -12.25
C THR A 27 2.12 -5.73 -11.81
N LEU A 28 3.18 -6.53 -11.64
CA LEU A 28 3.07 -7.85 -11.03
C LEU A 28 3.30 -7.73 -9.52
N ARG A 29 2.29 -8.08 -8.74
CA ARG A 29 2.34 -8.15 -7.28
C ARG A 29 2.55 -9.59 -6.85
N VAL A 30 3.53 -9.80 -5.97
CA VAL A 30 3.82 -11.10 -5.38
C VAL A 30 3.87 -10.94 -3.87
N ALA A 31 2.94 -11.60 -3.19
CA ALA A 31 2.85 -11.68 -1.75
C ALA A 31 3.36 -13.03 -1.26
N LEU A 32 4.27 -13.00 -0.30
CA LEU A 32 4.82 -14.18 0.35
C LEU A 32 4.31 -14.24 1.79
N ALA A 33 3.64 -15.33 2.13
CA ALA A 33 3.15 -15.59 3.47
C ALA A 33 4.29 -15.91 4.44
N SER A 34 5.36 -16.55 3.95
CA SER A 34 6.57 -16.81 4.73
C SER A 34 7.76 -17.15 3.82
N THR A 35 8.97 -16.92 4.31
CA THR A 35 10.23 -17.16 3.58
C THR A 35 11.33 -17.56 4.54
N THR A 36 12.21 -18.51 4.18
CA THR A 36 13.41 -18.86 4.98
C THR A 36 14.67 -18.80 4.15
N VAL A 37 15.48 -17.75 4.31
CA VAL A 37 16.78 -17.54 3.65
C VAL A 37 16.74 -17.85 2.15
N VAL A 38 15.93 -17.13 1.40
CA VAL A 38 15.68 -17.37 -0.05
C VAL A 38 15.83 -16.09 -0.84
N GLU A 39 16.11 -16.22 -2.13
CA GLU A 39 15.99 -15.13 -3.10
C GLU A 39 14.87 -15.51 -4.08
N LEU A 40 13.94 -14.58 -4.34
CA LEU A 40 12.94 -14.72 -5.38
C LEU A 40 13.37 -13.91 -6.60
N GLN A 41 13.49 -14.57 -7.74
CA GLN A 41 13.66 -13.93 -9.03
C GLN A 41 12.42 -14.14 -9.90
N VAL A 42 12.02 -13.08 -10.61
CA VAL A 42 10.91 -13.13 -11.56
C VAL A 42 11.43 -12.93 -12.98
N ARG A 43 10.95 -13.76 -13.90
CA ARG A 43 11.16 -13.60 -15.34
C ARG A 43 9.84 -13.76 -16.09
N VAL A 44 9.75 -13.18 -17.28
CA VAL A 44 8.54 -13.20 -18.10
C VAL A 44 8.92 -13.63 -19.50
N ASN A 45 8.24 -14.67 -20.01
CA ASN A 45 8.35 -15.28 -21.33
C ASN A 45 9.73 -15.90 -21.68
N ASP A 46 10.84 -15.33 -21.22
CA ASP A 46 12.17 -15.91 -21.32
C ASP A 46 12.69 -16.36 -19.93
N PRO A 47 12.76 -17.69 -19.67
CA PRO A 47 13.27 -18.21 -18.41
C PRO A 47 14.77 -17.98 -18.19
N LYS A 48 15.52 -17.60 -19.23
CA LYS A 48 16.98 -17.37 -19.17
C LYS A 48 17.35 -15.89 -19.22
N ALA A 49 16.38 -14.98 -19.18
CA ALA A 49 16.60 -13.55 -19.18
C ALA A 49 17.61 -13.14 -18.06
N ASN A 50 18.61 -12.36 -18.46
CA ASN A 50 19.65 -11.83 -17.58
C ASN A 50 19.93 -10.35 -17.93
N PRO A 51 19.69 -9.39 -17.01
CA PRO A 51 19.22 -9.60 -15.64
C PRO A 51 17.78 -10.16 -15.57
N PRO A 52 17.39 -10.82 -14.46
CA PRO A 52 15.97 -11.11 -14.23
C PRO A 52 15.17 -9.81 -14.21
N LEU A 53 13.87 -9.90 -14.52
CA LEU A 53 12.99 -8.73 -14.48
C LEU A 53 12.95 -8.12 -13.07
N PHE A 54 12.93 -8.99 -12.07
CA PHE A 54 12.95 -8.59 -10.66
C PHE A 54 13.75 -9.60 -9.84
N SER A 55 14.46 -9.11 -8.83
CA SER A 55 15.04 -9.93 -7.77
C SER A 55 14.75 -9.27 -6.43
N SER A 56 14.30 -10.07 -5.45
CA SER A 56 14.10 -9.62 -4.07
C SER A 56 15.42 -9.40 -3.32
N GLY A 57 16.54 -9.92 -3.84
CA GLY A 57 17.70 -10.23 -3.01
C GLY A 57 17.39 -11.33 -1.97
N VAL A 58 18.36 -11.63 -1.10
CA VAL A 58 18.19 -12.66 -0.06
C VAL A 58 17.34 -12.14 1.09
N ILE A 59 16.17 -12.74 1.29
CA ILE A 59 15.18 -12.43 2.32
C ILE A 59 15.00 -13.60 3.31
N GLY A 60 14.38 -13.34 4.46
CA GLY A 60 14.11 -14.37 5.47
C GLY A 60 15.33 -14.79 6.30
N LYS A 61 16.24 -13.86 6.62
CA LYS A 61 17.38 -14.10 7.53
C LYS A 61 16.99 -14.24 9.01
N ASP A 62 15.77 -13.85 9.38
CA ASP A 62 15.26 -14.00 10.74
C ASP A 62 14.58 -15.37 10.91
N ASN A 63 15.02 -16.12 11.94
CA ASN A 63 14.66 -17.51 12.22
C ASN A 63 13.23 -17.69 12.82
N SER A 64 12.20 -17.10 12.22
CA SER A 64 10.83 -17.19 12.74
C SER A 64 10.16 -18.56 12.50
N ILE A 65 10.62 -19.34 11.53
CA ILE A 65 10.08 -20.70 11.25
C ILE A 65 10.55 -21.75 12.28
N VAL A 66 11.69 -21.54 12.95
CA VAL A 66 12.24 -22.51 13.93
C VAL A 66 11.73 -22.26 15.37
N ARG A 67 10.98 -21.17 15.60
CA ARG A 67 10.49 -20.81 16.95
C ARG A 67 9.01 -20.44 16.94
N HIS A 68 8.11 -21.42 16.82
CA HIS A 68 6.76 -21.38 17.40
C HIS A 68 5.99 -20.03 17.33
N GLY A 69 6.16 -19.29 16.24
CA GLY A 69 5.76 -17.89 16.13
C GLY A 69 4.91 -17.74 14.88
N ILE A 70 3.62 -17.57 15.08
CA ILE A 70 2.58 -17.55 14.05
C ILE A 70 2.58 -16.20 13.29
N HIS A 71 3.74 -15.55 13.14
CA HIS A 71 3.90 -14.25 12.50
C HIS A 71 5.08 -14.35 11.53
N GLY A 72 4.94 -15.19 10.49
CA GLY A 72 5.83 -15.12 9.34
C GLY A 72 5.86 -13.68 8.82
N LEU A 73 7.05 -13.16 8.53
CA LEU A 73 7.17 -11.80 8.00
C LEU A 73 6.50 -11.79 6.62
N TYR A 74 5.43 -11.02 6.48
CA TYR A 74 4.71 -10.87 5.22
C TYR A 74 5.51 -9.97 4.28
N TRP A 75 5.88 -10.50 3.11
CA TRP A 75 6.59 -9.73 2.08
C TRP A 75 5.67 -9.44 0.91
N LEU A 76 5.60 -8.17 0.50
CA LEU A 76 4.90 -7.77 -0.71
C LEU A 76 5.89 -7.13 -1.68
N PHE A 77 6.08 -7.76 -2.83
CA PHE A 77 6.90 -7.25 -3.92
C PHE A 77 6.03 -6.75 -5.07
N ASN A 78 6.46 -5.65 -5.67
CA ASN A 78 5.91 -5.15 -6.92
C ASN A 78 7.02 -5.19 -7.97
N ALA A 79 6.79 -5.91 -9.06
CA ALA A 79 7.66 -5.98 -10.22
C ALA A 79 6.98 -5.26 -11.39
N ASP A 80 7.67 -4.28 -11.96
CA ASP A 80 7.22 -3.58 -13.15
C ASP A 80 7.50 -4.45 -14.38
N VAL A 81 6.43 -4.81 -15.10
CA VAL A 81 6.49 -5.63 -16.32
C VAL A 81 6.23 -4.73 -17.52
N PRO A 82 7.23 -4.39 -18.34
CA PRO A 82 7.01 -3.66 -19.57
C PRO A 82 6.06 -4.44 -20.49
N GLY A 83 5.06 -3.77 -21.06
CA GLY A 83 4.11 -4.37 -21.99
C GLY A 83 4.80 -4.98 -23.21
N ALA A 84 5.96 -4.44 -23.62
CA ALA A 84 6.80 -5.00 -24.67
C ALA A 84 7.36 -6.41 -24.37
N GLN A 85 7.37 -6.85 -23.10
CA GLN A 85 7.75 -8.21 -22.73
C GLN A 85 6.57 -9.19 -22.73
N LEU A 86 5.34 -8.69 -22.88
CA LEU A 86 4.11 -9.48 -22.95
C LEU A 86 3.67 -9.63 -24.41
N VAL A 87 2.99 -10.73 -24.70
CA VAL A 87 2.41 -11.01 -26.03
C VAL A 87 0.91 -11.25 -25.92
N GLU A 88 0.17 -10.97 -26.99
CA GLU A 88 -1.22 -11.41 -27.09
C GLU A 88 -1.25 -12.95 -27.23
N GLY A 89 -2.15 -13.60 -26.49
CA GLY A 89 -2.15 -15.03 -26.30
C GLY A 89 -1.30 -15.47 -25.11
N LYS A 90 -0.54 -16.56 -25.29
CA LYS A 90 0.10 -17.29 -24.19
C LYS A 90 1.35 -16.60 -23.67
N ASN A 91 1.35 -16.29 -22.37
CA ASN A 91 2.49 -15.78 -21.61
C ASN A 91 2.86 -16.76 -20.50
N THR A 92 4.09 -16.63 -19.98
CA THR A 92 4.56 -17.41 -18.84
C THR A 92 5.39 -16.55 -17.90
N VAL A 93 5.01 -16.50 -16.62
CA VAL A 93 5.83 -15.92 -15.55
C VAL A 93 6.60 -17.06 -14.88
N PHE A 94 7.91 -16.88 -14.73
CA PHE A 94 8.80 -17.80 -14.03
C PHE A 94 9.17 -17.20 -12.68
N LEU A 95 8.89 -17.94 -11.61
CA LEU A 95 9.31 -17.62 -10.26
C LEU A 95 10.43 -18.58 -9.89
N THR A 96 11.66 -18.06 -9.86
CA THR A 96 12.87 -18.87 -9.66
C THR A 96 13.46 -18.58 -8.29
N GLN A 97 13.69 -19.63 -7.51
CA GLN A 97 14.59 -19.64 -6.37
C GLN A 97 15.96 -20.11 -6.86
N PRO A 98 16.93 -19.21 -7.09
CA PRO A 98 18.18 -19.53 -7.79
C PRO A 98 19.14 -20.38 -6.95
N GLN A 99 18.97 -20.40 -5.63
CA GLN A 99 19.88 -21.09 -4.71
C GLN A 99 19.09 -21.86 -3.64
N ALA A 100 19.47 -23.11 -3.45
CA ALA A 100 19.10 -23.95 -2.32
C ALA A 100 20.40 -24.57 -1.77
N HIS A 101 20.98 -23.93 -0.76
CA HIS A 101 22.13 -24.39 0.02
C HIS A 101 21.74 -25.39 1.11
N THR A 102 20.49 -25.35 1.60
CA THR A 102 20.03 -26.19 2.71
C THR A 102 18.61 -26.69 2.48
N SER A 103 18.23 -27.77 3.18
CA SER A 103 16.87 -28.34 3.16
C SER A 103 15.78 -27.40 3.66
N TRP A 104 16.12 -26.29 4.30
CA TRP A 104 15.20 -25.42 5.01
C TRP A 104 14.94 -24.10 4.27
N GLN A 105 15.22 -24.05 2.97
CA GLN A 105 15.03 -22.85 2.15
C GLN A 105 13.72 -22.91 1.38
N GLU A 106 12.72 -22.22 1.89
CA GLU A 106 11.34 -22.31 1.42
C GLU A 106 10.73 -20.93 1.17
N ILE A 107 9.83 -20.88 0.18
CA ILE A 107 8.96 -19.75 -0.12
C ILE A 107 7.52 -20.26 -0.04
N MET A 108 6.70 -19.63 0.81
CA MET A 108 5.26 -19.84 0.85
C MET A 108 4.57 -18.64 0.21
N TYR A 109 3.92 -18.86 -0.94
CA TYR A 109 3.16 -17.83 -1.63
C TYR A 109 1.80 -17.65 -0.97
N ASP A 110 1.38 -16.41 -0.78
CA ASP A 110 0.01 -16.08 -0.40
C ASP A 110 -0.81 -15.77 -1.65
N TYR A 111 -0.30 -14.81 -2.43
CA TYR A 111 -1.09 -14.18 -3.47
C TYR A 111 -0.22 -13.60 -4.59
N ILE A 112 -0.69 -13.76 -5.84
CA ILE A 112 -0.02 -13.24 -7.03
C ILE A 112 -1.06 -12.56 -7.93
N ARG A 113 -0.79 -11.33 -8.37
CA ARG A 113 -1.67 -10.58 -9.28
C ARG A 113 -0.90 -9.78 -10.30
N LEU A 114 -1.32 -9.89 -11.55
CA LEU A 114 -0.91 -9.02 -12.63
C LEU A 114 -1.96 -7.92 -12.82
N GLU A 115 -1.57 -6.67 -12.65
CA GLU A 115 -2.41 -5.49 -12.87
C GLU A 115 -2.11 -4.87 -14.22
N GLY A 116 -3.18 -4.57 -14.97
CA GLY A 116 -3.09 -3.79 -16.21
C GLY A 116 -2.61 -2.37 -15.96
N PRO A 117 -2.04 -1.70 -16.98
CA PRO A 117 -1.61 -0.33 -16.85
C PRO A 117 -2.81 0.58 -16.53
N PRO A 118 -2.61 1.63 -15.72
CA PRO A 118 -3.64 2.63 -15.48
C PRO A 118 -4.07 3.25 -16.82
N SER A 119 -5.35 3.10 -17.15
CA SER A 119 -5.88 3.63 -18.41
C SER A 119 -5.63 5.13 -18.49
N SER A 120 -5.21 5.61 -19.67
CA SER A 120 -5.00 7.04 -19.93
C SER A 120 -6.24 7.87 -19.59
N GLY A 121 -7.43 7.31 -19.82
CA GLY A 121 -8.71 7.92 -19.43
C GLY A 121 -8.84 8.16 -17.92
N LEU A 122 -8.45 7.20 -17.07
CA LEU A 122 -8.51 7.38 -15.62
C LEU A 122 -7.48 8.38 -15.09
N LYS A 123 -6.29 8.48 -15.72
CA LYS A 123 -5.30 9.51 -15.35
C LYS A 123 -5.80 10.91 -15.63
N ASN A 124 -6.48 11.11 -16.75
CA ASN A 124 -7.05 12.41 -17.09
C ASN A 124 -8.18 12.80 -16.13
N ILE A 125 -9.09 11.85 -15.84
CA ILE A 125 -10.19 12.07 -14.89
C ILE A 125 -9.65 12.33 -13.48
N ALA A 126 -8.67 11.56 -13.02
CA ALA A 126 -8.06 11.75 -11.70
C ALA A 126 -7.33 13.10 -11.61
N ASN A 127 -6.63 13.52 -12.68
CA ASN A 127 -6.00 14.83 -12.72
C ASN A 127 -7.04 15.96 -12.71
N GLU A 128 -8.10 15.86 -13.52
CA GLU A 128 -9.20 16.83 -13.51
C GLU A 128 -9.86 16.91 -12.12
N TYR A 129 -10.09 15.78 -11.49
CA TYR A 129 -10.68 15.71 -10.15
C TYR A 129 -9.75 16.27 -9.08
N PHE A 130 -8.45 15.98 -9.14
CA PHE A 130 -7.45 16.51 -8.22
C PHE A 130 -7.29 18.02 -8.36
N GLU A 131 -7.24 18.54 -9.59
CA GLU A 131 -7.21 19.97 -9.86
C GLU A 131 -8.52 20.66 -9.46
N TRP A 132 -9.67 20.00 -9.64
CA TRP A 132 -10.94 20.48 -9.12
C TRP A 132 -10.96 20.53 -7.59
N MET A 133 -10.45 19.50 -6.90
CA MET A 133 -10.35 19.49 -5.43
C MET A 133 -9.42 20.58 -4.92
N LYS A 134 -8.26 20.79 -5.56
CA LYS A 134 -7.37 21.91 -5.24
C LYS A 134 -8.08 23.26 -5.40
N ARG A 135 -8.76 23.48 -6.53
CA ARG A 135 -9.50 24.72 -6.79
C ARG A 135 -10.63 24.93 -5.78
N LYS A 136 -11.37 23.88 -5.43
CA LYS A 136 -12.44 23.95 -4.43
C LYS A 136 -11.90 24.33 -3.05
N CYS A 137 -10.80 23.72 -2.63
CA CYS A 137 -10.14 24.04 -1.36
C CYS A 137 -9.62 25.49 -1.34
N LEU A 138 -9.10 25.99 -2.46
CA LEU A 138 -8.64 27.38 -2.59
C LEU A 138 -9.80 28.38 -2.49
N MET A 139 -10.92 28.08 -3.17
CA MET A 139 -12.15 28.91 -3.13
C MET A 139 -12.77 28.95 -1.73
N GLU A 140 -12.71 27.86 -0.96
CA GLU A 140 -13.18 27.80 0.42
C GLU A 140 -12.30 28.62 1.37
N SER A 141 -10.98 28.70 1.11
CA SER A 141 -10.05 29.56 1.89
C SER A 141 -10.26 31.07 1.63
N GLU A 142 -10.67 31.46 0.43
CA GLU A 142 -11.00 32.84 0.05
C GLU A 142 -12.35 33.30 0.65
N GLN A 143 -13.29 32.38 0.86
CA GLN A 143 -14.57 32.69 1.52
C GLN A 143 -14.39 32.94 3.01
N HIS A 144 -13.50 32.19 3.69
CA HIS A 144 -13.23 32.39 5.11
C HIS A 144 -12.53 33.73 5.40
N THR A 145 -11.56 34.12 4.57
CA THR A 145 -10.88 35.43 4.66
C THR A 145 -11.80 36.62 4.38
N ARG A 146 -12.89 36.43 3.61
CA ARG A 146 -13.89 37.48 3.35
C ARG A 146 -14.94 37.61 4.47
N SER A 147 -15.21 36.54 5.22
CA SER A 147 -16.18 36.57 6.33
C SER A 147 -15.69 37.26 7.61
N GLU A 148 -14.38 37.41 7.79
CA GLU A 148 -13.82 38.14 8.95
C GLU A 148 -13.81 39.67 8.76
N GLN A 149 -14.15 40.18 7.57
CA GLN A 149 -14.08 41.61 7.26
C GLN A 149 -15.38 42.38 7.53
N SER A 150 -16.39 41.72 8.10
CA SER A 150 -17.71 42.29 8.40
C SER A 150 -18.09 42.08 9.87
N CYS A 151 -17.32 42.64 10.80
CA CYS A 151 -17.82 43.02 12.12
C CYS A 151 -16.85 44.01 12.78
N SER A 152 -17.15 45.30 12.65
CA SER A 152 -16.52 46.35 13.46
C SER A 152 -17.09 46.29 14.90
N PRO A 153 -16.29 46.50 15.95
CA PRO A 153 -16.81 46.48 17.31
C PRO A 153 -17.54 47.80 17.63
N SER A 154 -18.86 47.75 17.75
CA SER A 154 -19.64 48.82 18.37
C SER A 154 -19.63 48.65 19.90
N ARG A 155 -18.92 49.58 20.54
CA ARG A 155 -18.70 49.76 21.98
C ARG A 155 -20.03 49.96 22.76
N PRO A 156 -20.31 49.18 23.82
CA PRO A 156 -21.36 49.53 24.78
C PRO A 156 -20.86 50.54 25.81
N SER A 157 -21.76 51.42 26.22
CA SER A 157 -21.61 52.52 27.17
C SER A 157 -21.36 52.07 28.62
N GLU A 158 -20.57 52.88 29.30
CA GLU A 158 -20.11 52.79 30.68
C GLU A 158 -21.24 53.10 31.69
N VAL A 159 -21.44 52.23 32.69
CA VAL A 159 -22.17 52.54 33.94
C VAL A 159 -21.31 52.06 35.11
N GLN A 160 -21.10 52.94 36.08
CA GLN A 160 -20.16 52.82 37.18
C GLN A 160 -20.78 52.20 38.47
N TYR A 161 -20.01 51.27 39.05
CA TYR A 161 -19.70 50.92 40.45
C TYR A 161 -20.79 50.86 41.55
N ALA A 162 -20.81 49.75 42.31
CA ALA A 162 -20.18 49.65 43.64
C ALA A 162 -20.31 48.23 44.27
N ASN A 163 -19.17 47.72 44.78
CA ASN A 163 -18.86 46.92 45.98
C ASN A 163 -19.70 45.64 46.29
N GLU A 164 -19.20 44.52 46.83
CA GLU A 164 -18.17 44.28 47.84
C GLU A 164 -17.88 42.75 47.92
N ASP A 165 -16.78 42.40 48.60
CA ASP A 165 -16.08 41.11 48.67
C ASP A 165 -16.87 39.84 49.08
N THR A 166 -16.45 38.67 48.59
CA THR A 166 -15.80 37.57 49.38
C THR A 166 -15.92 36.18 48.69
N SER A 167 -14.84 35.41 48.82
CA SER A 167 -14.50 34.08 48.28
C SER A 167 -15.54 32.95 48.36
N HIS A 168 -15.47 31.98 47.43
CA HIS A 168 -15.20 30.54 47.65
C HIS A 168 -15.32 29.70 46.35
N SER A 169 -14.34 28.86 46.04
CA SER A 169 -14.47 27.61 45.24
C SER A 169 -14.77 26.45 46.22
N PRO A 170 -15.45 25.33 45.85
CA PRO A 170 -14.86 24.27 45.00
C PRO A 170 -15.83 23.31 44.23
N ALA A 171 -15.23 22.48 43.37
CA ALA A 171 -15.53 21.07 43.02
C ALA A 171 -16.75 20.65 42.17
N ASP A 172 -16.40 19.86 41.14
CA ASP A 172 -17.05 18.67 40.56
C ASP A 172 -18.48 18.73 39.99
N SER A 173 -18.57 18.63 38.66
CA SER A 173 -19.58 17.76 38.02
C SER A 173 -19.09 17.23 36.67
N ASP A 174 -18.96 15.91 36.64
CA ASP A 174 -18.94 15.04 35.47
C ASP A 174 -19.98 15.43 34.42
N MET A 175 -19.59 15.37 33.15
CA MET A 175 -20.53 15.30 32.03
C MET A 175 -20.08 14.18 31.09
N ASP A 176 -20.58 12.98 31.38
CA ASP A 176 -20.57 11.81 30.50
C ASP A 176 -21.32 12.12 29.20
N MET A 177 -20.64 11.97 28.06
CA MET A 177 -21.25 11.91 26.73
C MET A 177 -21.41 10.44 26.33
N GLU A 178 -22.58 9.85 26.63
CA GLU A 178 -22.97 8.54 26.08
C GLU A 178 -23.25 8.65 24.57
N GLY A 179 -22.30 8.18 23.76
CA GLY A 179 -22.51 7.88 22.35
C GLY A 179 -23.34 6.61 22.18
N ARG A 180 -24.63 6.75 21.84
CA ARG A 180 -25.45 5.63 21.35
C ARG A 180 -25.41 5.57 19.82
N CYS A 181 -24.56 4.69 19.29
CA CYS A 181 -24.74 4.07 17.98
C CYS A 181 -24.85 2.55 18.18
N LEU A 182 -26.07 2.01 18.10
CA LEU A 182 -26.30 0.57 17.95
C LEU A 182 -27.17 0.33 16.71
N TYR A 183 -26.65 -0.56 15.85
CA TYR A 183 -27.25 -1.12 14.65
C TYR A 183 -28.13 -2.35 14.98
N ARG A 184 -28.96 -2.73 13.98
CA ARG A 184 -29.79 -3.97 13.78
C ARG A 184 -31.19 -3.99 14.40
N ASN A 185 -32.26 -4.45 13.71
CA ASN A 185 -32.45 -5.11 12.41
C ASN A 185 -33.59 -4.42 11.63
#